data_AF-A0A8T2RUY6-F1
#
_entry.id   AF-A0A8T2RUY6-F1
#
_cell.length_a   1.000
_cell.length_b   1.000
_cell.length_c   1.000
_cell.angle_alpha   90.00
_cell.angle_beta   90.00
_cell.angle_gamma   90.00
#
_symmetry.space_group_name_H-M   'P 1'
#
loop_
_entity.id
_entity.type
_entity.pdbx_description
1 polymer ?
#
loop_
_entity_poly.entity_id
_entity_poly.type
_entity_poly.pdbx_seq_one_letter_code
_entity_poly.pdbx_strand_id
1 'polypeptide(L)' 'MRKFYDGGFQPVMTRREAALILGIRESAAQEKIKEAHRRVMIANHPDAGGSDYLATKINEAKDLLLGQTRGSGSAF' A
#
# COMPACT_ATOMS: atom_id res chain seq x y z
N MET A 1 20.67 0.51 -15.75
CA MET A 1 19.46 -0.11 -15.17
C MET A 1 18.94 0.82 -14.08
N ARG A 2 17.71 1.37 -14.21
CA ARG A 2 17.16 2.26 -13.17
C ARG A 2 16.85 1.44 -11.92
N LYS A 3 17.39 1.86 -10.77
CA LYS A 3 17.15 1.22 -9.45
C LYS A 3 15.86 1.69 -8.78
N PHE A 4 15.30 2.81 -9.23
CA PHE A 4 14.15 3.48 -8.63
C PHE A 4 13.14 3.90 -9.69
N TYR A 5 11.88 4.06 -9.29
CA TYR A 5 10.84 4.69 -10.10
C TYR A 5 10.96 6.21 -9.97
N ASP A 6 10.76 6.93 -11.08
CA ASP A 6 10.79 8.39 -11.08
C ASP A 6 9.46 8.96 -10.55
N GLY A 7 9.54 10.05 -9.80
CA GLY A 7 8.38 10.75 -9.25
C GLY A 7 7.96 10.30 -7.85
N GLY A 8 6.84 10.84 -7.38
CA GLY A 8 6.22 10.49 -6.11
C GLY A 8 5.07 9.48 -6.26
N PHE A 9 4.30 9.31 -5.20
CA PHE A 9 3.07 8.52 -5.26
C PHE A 9 2.04 9.16 -6.20
N GLN A 10 1.20 8.31 -6.79
CA GLN A 10 0.09 8.77 -7.62
C GLN A 10 -0.95 9.50 -6.76
N PRO A 11 -1.64 10.51 -7.32
CA PRO A 11 -2.72 11.22 -6.62
C PRO A 11 -3.86 10.30 -6.18
N VAL A 12 -4.11 9.24 -6.95
CA VAL A 12 -5.13 8.21 -6.68
C VAL A 12 -4.44 6.85 -6.70
N MET A 13 -4.65 6.06 -5.65
CA MET A 13 -4.06 4.72 -5.53
C MET A 13 -4.52 3.82 -6.68
N THR A 14 -3.56 3.22 -7.39
CA THR A 14 -3.82 2.29 -8.49
C THR A 14 -3.42 0.87 -8.12
N ARG A 15 -3.98 -0.14 -8.80
CA ARG A 15 -3.63 -1.56 -8.53
C ARG A 15 -2.15 -1.84 -8.76
N ARG A 16 -1.55 -1.21 -9.77
CA ARG A 16 -0.12 -1.27 -10.05
C ARG A 16 0.71 -0.65 -8.93
N GLU A 17 0.39 0.58 -8.51
CA GLU A 17 1.10 1.25 -7.42
C GLU A 17 0.99 0.45 -6.11
N ALA A 18 -0.20 -0.03 -5.78
CA ALA A 18 -0.42 -0.85 -4.59
C ALA A 18 0.44 -2.12 -4.58
N ALA A 19 0.53 -2.81 -5.72
CA ALA A 19 1.36 -3.99 -5.88
C ALA A 19 2.86 -3.66 -5.73
N LEU A 20 3.31 -2.52 -6.26
CA LEU A 20 4.67 -2.03 -6.10
C LEU A 20 5.01 -1.69 -4.64
N ILE A 21 4.11 -0.99 -3.93
CA ILE A 21 4.28 -0.64 -2.51
C ILE A 21 4.44 -1.90 -1.65
N LEU A 22 3.62 -2.93 -1.89
CA LEU A 22 3.69 -4.19 -1.14
C LEU A 22 4.78 -5.16 -1.64
N GLY A 23 5.39 -4.88 -2.80
CA GLY A 23 6.40 -5.75 -3.41
C GLY A 23 5.82 -7.10 -3.86
N ILE A 24 4.61 -7.10 -4.41
CA ILE A 24 3.90 -8.30 -4.89
C ILE A 24 3.42 -8.11 -6.33
N ARG A 25 2.90 -9.19 -6.95
CA ARG A 25 2.22 -9.10 -8.25
C ARG A 25 0.80 -8.57 -8.07
N GLU A 26 0.27 -7.87 -9.07
CA GLU A 26 -1.12 -7.40 -9.09
C GLU A 26 -2.15 -8.52 -8.97
N SER A 27 -1.77 -9.74 -9.38
CA SER A 27 -2.60 -10.96 -9.32
C SER A 27 -2.35 -11.79 -8.05
N ALA A 28 -1.67 -11.25 -7.03
CA ALA A 28 -1.39 -11.99 -5.81
C ALA A 28 -2.68 -12.38 -5.06
N ALA A 29 -2.67 -13.58 -4.48
CA ALA A 29 -3.75 -14.06 -3.61
C ALA A 29 -3.88 -13.17 -2.35
N GLN A 30 -5.07 -13.18 -1.75
CA GLN A 30 -5.40 -12.34 -0.58
C GLN A 30 -4.47 -12.59 0.61
N GLU A 31 -4.08 -13.83 0.85
CA GLU A 31 -3.15 -14.22 1.92
C GLU A 31 -1.80 -13.51 1.74
N LYS A 32 -1.29 -13.52 0.50
CA LYS A 32 -0.02 -12.87 0.15
C LYS A 32 -0.08 -11.36 0.28
N ILE A 33 -1.23 -10.75 -0.02
CA ILE A 33 -1.47 -9.32 0.20
C ILE A 33 -1.37 -8.99 1.70
N LYS A 34 -2.05 -9.76 2.56
CA LYS A 34 -2.04 -9.55 4.02
C LYS A 34 -0.66 -9.77 4.63
N GLU A 35 0.07 -10.77 4.18
CA GLU A 35 1.44 -11.05 4.62
C GLU A 35 2.39 -9.91 4.24
N ALA A 36 2.35 -9.48 2.96
CA ALA A 36 3.18 -8.40 2.47
C ALA A 36 2.86 -7.07 3.18
N HIS A 37 1.58 -6.77 3.40
CA HIS A 37 1.14 -5.61 4.17
C HIS A 37 1.74 -5.62 5.58
N ARG A 38 1.63 -6.72 6.33
CA ARG A 38 2.22 -6.82 7.68
C ARG A 38 3.72 -6.58 7.66
N ARG A 39 4.45 -7.26 6.76
CA ARG A 39 5.91 -7.13 6.66
C ARG A 39 6.34 -5.69 6.36
N VAL A 40 5.70 -5.05 5.39
CA VAL A 40 6.05 -3.67 5.00
C VAL A 40 5.62 -2.67 6.07
N MET A 41 4.45 -2.87 6.71
CA MET A 41 3.96 -1.99 7.77
C MET A 41 4.87 -2.03 9.01
N ILE A 42 5.30 -3.22 9.46
CA ILE A 42 6.21 -3.32 10.61
C ILE A 42 7.50 -2.51 10.38
N ALA A 43 8.04 -2.54 9.15
CA ALA A 43 9.24 -1.79 8.81
C ALA A 43 9.02 -0.26 8.69
N ASN A 44 7.77 0.20 8.57
CA ASN A 44 7.43 1.59 8.30
C ASN A 44 6.47 2.19 9.36
N HIS A 45 6.25 1.49 10.48
CA HIS A 45 5.26 1.89 11.48
C HIS A 45 5.66 3.22 12.13
N PRO A 46 4.75 4.20 12.26
CA PRO A 46 5.07 5.51 12.85
C PRO A 46 5.66 5.42 14.26
N ASP A 47 5.08 4.56 15.11
CA ASP A 47 5.58 4.33 16.48
C ASP A 47 7.01 3.78 16.54
N ALA A 48 7.53 3.23 15.44
CA ALA A 48 8.89 2.74 15.32
C ALA A 48 9.82 3.74 14.58
N GLY A 49 9.42 5.01 14.48
CA GLY A 49 10.15 6.05 13.75
C GLY A 49 9.86 6.08 12.24
N GLY A 50 8.84 5.37 11.78
CA GLY A 50 8.36 5.42 10.41
C GLY A 50 7.57 6.70 10.09
N SER A 51 7.18 6.85 8.82
CA SER A 51 6.40 8.00 8.36
C SER A 51 4.91 7.69 8.35
N ASP A 52 4.10 8.57 8.97
CA ASP A 52 2.63 8.52 8.88
C ASP A 52 2.13 8.47 7.43
N TYR A 53 2.80 9.23 6.55
CA TYR A 53 2.44 9.26 5.15
C TYR A 53 2.71 7.91 4.47
N LEU A 54 3.87 7.30 4.72
CA LEU A 54 4.18 5.97 4.17
C LEU A 54 3.23 4.90 4.73
N ALA A 55 2.93 4.93 6.03
CA ALA A 55 1.98 4.03 6.65
C ALA A 55 0.59 4.15 6.01
N THR A 56 0.14 5.38 5.75
CA THR A 56 -1.11 5.66 5.01
C THR A 56 -1.10 5.01 3.62
N LYS A 57 -0.04 5.21 2.82
CA LYS A 57 0.08 4.62 1.47
C LYS A 57 0.11 3.09 1.51
N ILE A 58 0.75 2.49 2.51
CA ILE A 58 0.78 1.02 2.71
C ILE A 58 -0.63 0.49 3.02
N ASN A 59 -1.41 1.21 3.83
CA ASN A 59 -2.79 0.84 4.13
C ASN A 59 -3.70 0.98 2.90
N GLU A 60 -3.62 2.09 2.16
CA GLU A 60 -4.33 2.30 0.89
C GLU A 60 -4.05 1.16 -0.10
N ALA A 61 -2.79 0.74 -0.22
CA ALA A 61 -2.39 -0.35 -1.12
C ALA A 61 -3.06 -1.68 -0.76
N LYS A 62 -3.07 -2.03 0.53
CA LYS A 62 -3.73 -3.24 1.04
C LYS A 62 -5.25 -3.18 0.80
N ASP A 63 -5.87 -2.06 1.13
CA ASP A 63 -7.31 -1.87 0.98
C ASP A 63 -7.73 -2.00 -0.49
N LEU A 64 -7.02 -1.34 -1.40
CA LEU A 64 -7.30 -1.42 -2.84
C LEU A 64 -7.16 -2.84 -3.40
N LEU A 65 -6.09 -3.56 -3.03
CA LEU A 65 -5.84 -4.91 -3.54
C LEU A 65 -6.84 -5.95 -3.02
N LEU A 66 -7.37 -5.75 -1.81
CA LEU A 66 -8.42 -6.58 -1.23
C LEU A 66 -9.84 -6.17 -1.66
N GLY A 67 -9.98 -5.10 -2.47
CA GLY A 67 -11.30 -4.56 -2.82
C GLY A 67 -12.02 -3.92 -1.63
N GLN A 68 -11.27 -3.56 -0.59
CA GLN A 68 -11.73 -2.91 0.63
C GLN A 68 -11.57 -1.38 0.54
N THR A 69 -11.44 -0.82 -0.66
CA THR A 69 -11.57 0.63 -0.86
C THR A 69 -12.78 1.07 -0.07
N ARG A 70 -12.56 1.84 0.99
CA ARG A 70 -13.64 2.56 1.66
C ARG A 70 -14.29 3.36 0.55
N GLY A 71 -15.42 2.86 0.04
CA GLY A 71 -16.31 3.67 -0.75
C GLY A 71 -16.51 4.95 0.05
N SER A 72 -16.36 6.08 -0.62
CA SER A 72 -16.97 7.36 -0.26
C SER A 72 -18.25 7.15 0.56
N GLY A 73 -18.09 7.11 1.89
CA GLY A 73 -19.08 6.55 2.81
C GLY A 73 -18.75 6.77 4.28
N SER A 74 -17.89 7.75 4.60
CA SER A 74 -18.04 8.50 5.84
C SER A 74 -18.67 9.83 5.45
N ALA A 75 -19.99 9.83 5.37
CA ALA A 75 -20.79 11.04 5.52
C ALA A 75 -21.12 11.19 7.01
N PHE A 76 -20.07 11.29 7.82
CA PHE A 76 -20.04 11.77 9.20
C PHE A 76 -18.62 12.29 9.43
#